data_AF-A0A932B1P1-F1
#
_entry.id   AF-A0A932B1P1-F1
#
_cell.length_a   1.000
_cell.length_b   1.000
_cell.length_c   1.000
_cell.angle_alpha   90.00
_cell.angle_beta   90.00
_cell.angle_gamma   90.00
#
_symmetry.space_group_name_H-M   'P 1'
#
loop_
_entity.id
_entity.type
_entity.pdbx_description
1 polymer ?
#
loop_
_entity_poly.entity_id
_entity_poly.type
_entity_poly.pdbx_seq_one_letter_code
_entity_poly.pdbx_strand_id
1 'polypeptide(L)'
;MPILTRRQFIGTAGVAAAAGVVALRPSDHGAPYEPYFATLNQALKAAGIGMPTMVIDRARLHANAARVQAHVHGKLNLRLVNKSLPCLPLLDELVKLTGTQRQMVFSLPYLQLLTQQRPHSEVLLGKPLPVAAAASFYAQPATSGFDASRQLQWLIDT
;
A
#
# COMPACT_ATOMS: atom_id res chain seq x y z
N MET A 1 69.93 -6.69 12.48
CA MET A 1 68.54 -6.64 12.00
C MET A 1 68.05 -8.08 11.87
N PRO A 2 66.96 -8.49 12.54
CA PRO A 2 66.48 -9.86 12.44
C PRO A 2 65.95 -10.10 11.02
N ILE A 3 66.47 -11.14 10.34
CA ILE A 3 66.06 -11.53 8.99
C ILE A 3 64.79 -12.37 9.14
N LEU A 4 63.63 -11.77 8.88
CA LEU A 4 62.33 -12.46 8.91
C LEU A 4 62.29 -13.56 7.83
N THR A 5 61.95 -14.77 8.23
CA THR A 5 61.79 -15.88 7.28
C THR A 5 60.54 -15.68 6.42
N ARG A 6 60.54 -16.19 5.18
CA ARG A 6 59.42 -16.03 4.22
C ARG A 6 58.06 -16.45 4.80
N ARG A 7 58.02 -17.44 5.69
CA ARG A 7 56.80 -17.88 6.41
C ARG A 7 56.32 -16.86 7.44
N GLN A 8 57.24 -16.23 8.18
CA GLN A 8 56.92 -15.16 9.13
C GLN A 8 56.43 -13.91 8.41
N PHE A 9 57.03 -13.57 7.26
CA PHE A 9 56.59 -12.45 6.43
C PHE A 9 55.18 -12.66 5.84
N ILE A 10 54.88 -13.87 5.34
CA ILE A 10 53.53 -14.20 4.84
C ILE A 10 52.50 -14.17 5.98
N GLY A 11 52.86 -14.69 7.17
CA GLY A 11 51.99 -14.67 8.35
C GLY A 11 51.69 -13.25 8.84
N THR A 12 52.70 -12.38 8.94
CA THR A 12 52.51 -10.99 9.39
C THR A 12 51.78 -10.14 8.36
N ALA A 13 52.07 -10.33 7.06
CA ALA A 13 51.34 -9.66 5.98
C ALA A 13 49.86 -10.04 5.96
N GLY A 14 49.54 -11.32 6.18
CA GLY A 14 48.14 -11.79 6.27
C GLY A 14 47.37 -11.19 7.45
N VAL A 15 48.00 -11.13 8.63
CA VAL A 15 47.39 -10.53 9.83
C VAL A 15 47.20 -9.02 9.68
N ALA A 16 48.19 -8.31 9.14
CA ALA A 16 48.10 -6.87 8.89
C ALA A 16 47.01 -6.53 7.87
N ALA A 17 46.87 -7.34 6.81
CA ALA A 17 45.81 -7.18 5.82
C ALA A 17 44.41 -7.42 6.43
N ALA A 18 44.24 -8.48 7.23
CA ALA A 18 42.96 -8.77 7.89
C ALA A 18 42.58 -7.66 8.90
N ALA A 19 43.54 -7.18 9.69
CA ALA A 19 43.32 -6.08 10.63
C ALA A 19 42.97 -4.76 9.91
N GLY A 20 43.62 -4.47 8.78
CA GLY A 20 43.28 -3.32 7.94
C GLY A 20 41.85 -3.38 7.37
N VAL A 21 41.41 -4.56 6.91
CA VAL A 21 40.04 -4.76 6.41
C VAL A 21 39.00 -4.59 7.52
N VAL A 22 39.27 -5.10 8.73
CA VAL A 22 38.36 -4.92 9.87
C VAL A 22 38.31 -3.46 10.33
N ALA A 23 39.45 -2.75 10.32
CA ALA A 23 39.53 -1.34 10.72
C ALA A 23 38.85 -0.40 9.71
N LEU A 24 38.85 -0.75 8.42
CA LEU A 24 38.18 0.01 7.36
C LEU A 24 36.71 -0.41 7.15
N ARG A 25 36.22 -1.42 7.87
CA ARG A 25 34.83 -1.87 7.77
C ARG A 25 33.92 -0.77 8.33
N PRO A 26 32.95 -0.25 7.55
CA PRO A 26 31.97 0.69 8.07
C PRO A 26 31.25 0.10 9.27
N SER A 27 31.03 0.91 10.30
CA SER A 27 30.23 0.52 11.46
C SER A 27 28.81 0.17 11.02
N ASP A 28 28.32 -0.98 11.49
CA ASP A 28 26.93 -1.38 11.27
C ASP A 28 26.04 -0.51 12.16
N HIS A 29 25.31 0.41 11.53
CA HIS A 29 24.30 1.25 12.17
C HIS A 29 22.89 0.64 12.08
N GLY A 30 22.77 -0.59 11.60
CA GLY A 30 21.51 -1.33 11.55
C GLY A 30 21.03 -1.70 12.95
N ALA A 31 19.87 -1.17 13.35
CA ALA A 31 19.14 -1.69 14.48
C ALA A 31 18.49 -3.04 14.14
N PRO A 32 18.34 -3.96 15.10
CA PRO A 32 17.51 -5.15 14.92
C PRO A 32 16.10 -4.76 14.50
N TYR A 33 15.45 -5.60 13.69
CA TYR A 33 14.04 -5.39 13.38
C TYR A 33 13.21 -5.46 14.67
N GLU A 34 12.26 -4.52 14.83
CA GLU A 34 11.17 -4.66 15.80
C GLU A 34 10.49 -6.03 15.63
N PRO A 35 10.00 -6.66 16.72
CA PRO A 35 9.51 -8.04 16.69
C PRO A 35 8.49 -8.32 15.58
N TYR A 36 7.59 -7.37 15.32
CA TYR A 36 6.62 -7.45 14.23
C TYR A 36 7.28 -7.64 12.85
N PHE A 37 8.28 -6.82 12.52
CA PHE A 37 8.97 -6.91 11.23
C PHE A 37 9.94 -8.10 11.17
N ALA A 38 10.50 -8.52 12.31
CA ALA A 38 11.29 -9.74 12.39
C ALA A 38 10.46 -10.97 11.99
N THR A 39 9.24 -11.10 12.50
CA THR A 39 8.31 -12.19 12.13
C THR A 39 7.95 -12.15 10.65
N LEU A 40 7.63 -10.97 10.10
CA LEU A 40 7.33 -10.83 8.66
C LEU A 40 8.53 -11.23 7.79
N ASN A 41 9.74 -10.78 8.14
CA ASN A 41 10.95 -11.12 7.42
C ASN A 41 11.23 -12.63 7.45
N GLN A 42 11.04 -13.29 8.60
CA GLN A 42 11.17 -14.75 8.70
C GLN A 42 10.13 -15.48 7.85
N ALA A 43 8.87 -15.03 7.87
CA ALA A 43 7.81 -15.62 7.04
C ALA A 43 8.11 -15.50 5.53
N LEU A 44 8.58 -14.34 5.08
CA LEU A 44 8.97 -14.12 3.68
C LEU A 44 10.13 -15.04 3.27
N LYS A 45 11.16 -15.16 4.12
CA LYS A 45 12.29 -16.08 3.90
C LYS A 45 11.84 -17.53 3.84
N ALA A 46 11.00 -17.97 4.78
CA ALA A 46 10.47 -19.33 4.80
C ALA A 46 9.62 -19.65 3.57
N ALA A 47 8.89 -18.66 3.04
CA ALA A 47 8.11 -18.78 1.82
C ALA A 47 8.94 -18.65 0.52
N GLY A 48 10.26 -18.43 0.62
CA GLY A 48 11.14 -18.23 -0.55
C GLY A 48 10.90 -16.92 -1.31
N ILE A 49 10.24 -15.94 -0.70
CA ILE A 49 9.94 -14.64 -1.33
C ILE A 49 11.16 -13.74 -1.19
N GLY A 50 11.99 -13.69 -2.24
CA GLY A 50 13.23 -12.90 -2.31
C GLY A 50 13.16 -11.63 -3.16
N MET A 51 11.97 -11.26 -3.65
CA MET A 51 11.76 -10.09 -4.52
C MET A 51 10.96 -8.99 -3.83
N PRO A 52 11.02 -7.72 -4.30
CA PRO A 52 10.19 -6.65 -3.77
C PRO A 52 8.71 -7.06 -3.72
N THR A 53 8.13 -7.05 -2.52
CA THR A 53 6.80 -7.60 -2.26
C THR A 53 6.02 -6.65 -1.36
N MET A 54 4.79 -6.32 -1.75
CA MET A 54 3.86 -5.59 -0.89
C MET A 54 3.15 -6.57 0.06
N VAL A 55 3.28 -6.34 1.36
CA VAL A 55 2.62 -7.14 2.40
C VAL A 55 1.47 -6.32 2.99
N ILE A 56 0.28 -6.92 3.06
CA ILE A 56 -0.91 -6.32 3.67
C ILE A 56 -1.26 -7.11 4.93
N ASP A 57 -1.16 -6.46 6.10
CA ASP A 57 -1.65 -7.01 7.35
C ASP A 57 -3.18 -6.87 7.42
N ARG A 58 -3.89 -7.95 7.04
CA ARG A 58 -5.36 -7.99 7.05
C ARG A 58 -5.94 -7.91 8.45
N ALA A 59 -5.26 -8.47 9.46
CA ALA A 59 -5.75 -8.42 10.83
C ALA A 59 -5.76 -6.99 11.37
N ARG A 60 -4.68 -6.23 11.14
CA ARG A 60 -4.63 -4.81 11.47
C ARG A 60 -5.62 -3.99 10.65
N LEU A 61 -5.80 -4.31 9.36
CA LEU A 61 -6.83 -3.65 8.54
C LEU A 61 -8.23 -3.80 9.15
N HIS A 62 -8.60 -5.00 9.58
CA HIS A 62 -9.89 -5.28 10.20
C HIS A 62 -10.07 -4.55 11.52
N ALA A 63 -9.06 -4.61 12.40
CA ALA A 63 -9.08 -3.92 13.68
C ALA A 63 -9.23 -2.40 13.50
N ASN A 64 -8.55 -1.83 12.50
CA ASN A 64 -8.66 -0.42 12.17
C ASN A 64 -10.05 -0.07 11.62
N ALA A 65 -10.61 -0.89 10.73
CA ALA A 65 -11.96 -0.68 10.19
C ALA A 65 -13.01 -0.71 11.30
N ALA A 66 -12.95 -1.70 12.21
CA ALA A 66 -13.83 -1.80 13.37
C ALA A 66 -13.70 -0.57 14.29
N ARG A 67 -12.46 -0.12 14.54
CA ARG A 67 -12.21 1.09 15.33
C ARG A 67 -12.84 2.32 14.67
N VAL A 68 -12.60 2.55 13.38
CA VAL A 68 -13.20 3.68 12.65
C VAL A 68 -14.71 3.61 12.71
N GLN A 69 -15.31 2.44 12.44
CA GLN A 69 -16.74 2.25 12.49
C GLN A 69 -17.30 2.61 13.87
N ALA A 70 -16.71 2.10 14.95
CA ALA A 70 -17.14 2.41 16.33
C ALA A 70 -17.08 3.92 16.65
N HIS A 71 -16.11 4.65 16.11
CA HIS A 71 -15.99 6.10 16.33
C HIS A 71 -17.06 6.91 15.59
N VAL A 72 -17.41 6.50 14.38
CA VAL A 72 -18.30 7.26 13.48
C VAL A 72 -19.76 6.79 13.52
N HIS A 73 -20.04 5.62 14.11
CA HIS A 73 -21.36 4.99 14.10
C HIS A 73 -22.44 5.95 14.63
N GLY A 74 -23.49 6.16 13.83
CA GLY A 74 -24.61 7.05 14.16
C GLY A 74 -24.28 8.55 14.13
N LYS A 75 -23.02 8.93 13.89
CA LYS A 75 -22.57 10.34 13.94
C LYS A 75 -22.20 10.89 12.56
N LEU A 76 -21.54 10.08 11.72
CA LEU A 76 -21.04 10.51 10.42
C LEU A 76 -21.28 9.44 9.35
N ASN A 77 -21.51 9.89 8.12
CA ASN A 77 -21.59 9.01 6.96
C ASN A 77 -20.17 8.66 6.48
N LEU A 78 -19.68 7.49 6.89
CA LEU A 78 -18.38 6.98 6.47
C LEU A 78 -18.32 6.78 4.95
N ARG A 79 -17.23 7.23 4.33
CA ARG A 79 -16.93 7.05 2.90
C ARG A 79 -15.52 6.49 2.74
N LEU A 80 -15.36 5.44 1.94
CA LEU A 80 -14.07 4.84 1.63
C LEU A 80 -13.39 5.63 0.51
N VAL A 81 -12.12 6.00 0.70
CA VAL A 81 -11.37 6.86 -0.22
C VAL A 81 -10.37 6.00 -1.00
N ASN A 82 -10.48 5.97 -2.33
CA ASN A 82 -9.67 5.07 -3.16
C ASN A 82 -8.27 5.61 -3.54
N LYS A 83 -7.94 6.86 -3.15
CA LYS A 83 -6.74 7.59 -3.63
C LYS A 83 -5.42 6.85 -3.43
N SER A 84 -5.26 6.17 -2.30
CA SER A 84 -4.03 5.44 -1.93
C SER A 84 -4.20 3.93 -2.03
N LEU A 85 -5.41 3.45 -2.30
CA LEU A 85 -5.76 2.04 -2.33
C LEU A 85 -6.82 1.74 -3.41
N PRO A 86 -6.49 1.88 -4.71
CA PRO A 86 -7.43 1.59 -5.79
C PRO A 86 -7.57 0.07 -6.04
N CYS A 87 -7.81 -0.72 -4.99
CA CYS A 87 -7.94 -2.17 -5.03
C CYS A 87 -9.39 -2.56 -4.71
N LEU A 88 -10.18 -2.90 -5.74
CA LEU A 88 -11.60 -3.24 -5.58
C LEU A 88 -11.84 -4.38 -4.57
N PRO A 89 -11.14 -5.53 -4.62
CA PRO A 89 -11.38 -6.61 -3.65
C PRO A 89 -11.14 -6.20 -2.20
N LEU A 90 -10.14 -5.35 -1.95
CA LEU A 90 -9.83 -4.89 -0.60
C LEU A 90 -10.84 -3.82 -0.12
N LEU A 91 -11.33 -2.98 -1.04
CA LEU A 91 -12.43 -2.06 -0.74
C LEU A 91 -13.73 -2.82 -0.50
N ASP A 92 -14.01 -3.90 -1.22
CA ASP A 92 -15.19 -4.76 -0.96
C ASP A 92 -15.15 -5.36 0.45
N GLU A 93 -13.96 -5.77 0.90
CA GLU A 93 -13.75 -6.25 2.27
C GLU A 93 -14.05 -5.15 3.30
N LEU A 94 -13.58 -3.93 3.06
CA LEU A 94 -13.88 -2.78 3.92
C LEU A 94 -15.36 -2.37 3.87
N VAL A 95 -16.02 -2.45 2.70
CA VAL A 95 -17.47 -2.23 2.55
C VAL A 95 -18.23 -3.21 3.45
N LYS A 96 -17.86 -4.50 3.45
CA LYS A 96 -18.48 -5.52 4.31
C LYS A 96 -18.26 -5.21 5.80
N LEU A 97 -17.04 -4.87 6.19
CA LEU A 97 -16.70 -4.60 7.59
C LEU A 97 -17.38 -3.34 8.13
N THR A 98 -17.51 -2.31 7.29
CA THR A 98 -18.02 -1.00 7.73
C THR A 98 -19.50 -0.79 7.45
N GLY A 99 -20.08 -1.56 6.53
CA GLY A 99 -21.46 -1.44 6.06
C GLY A 99 -21.72 -0.26 5.13
N THR A 100 -20.70 0.52 4.75
CA THR A 100 -20.90 1.68 3.86
C THR A 100 -20.82 1.28 2.39
N GLN A 101 -21.70 1.85 1.56
CA GLN A 101 -21.61 1.78 0.10
C GLN A 101 -20.93 3.01 -0.50
N ARG A 102 -20.54 3.98 0.34
CA ARG A 102 -20.03 5.28 -0.09
C ARG A 102 -18.56 5.21 -0.44
N GLN A 103 -18.23 5.65 -1.65
CA GLN A 103 -16.86 5.76 -2.14
C GLN A 103 -16.50 7.18 -2.58
N MET A 104 -15.29 7.63 -2.30
CA MET A 104 -14.72 8.86 -2.84
C MET A 104 -13.71 8.51 -3.92
N VAL A 105 -13.92 9.02 -5.12
CA VAL A 105 -13.15 8.68 -6.34
C VAL A 105 -12.43 9.90 -6.89
N PHE A 106 -11.22 9.70 -7.42
CA PHE A 106 -10.33 10.79 -7.85
C PHE A 106 -9.91 10.71 -9.32
N SER A 107 -10.41 9.76 -10.11
CA SER A 107 -10.07 9.65 -11.53
C SER A 107 -11.20 9.05 -12.36
N LEU A 108 -11.31 9.48 -13.62
CA LEU A 108 -12.31 8.96 -14.56
C LEU A 108 -12.13 7.45 -14.84
N PRO A 109 -10.92 6.93 -15.11
CA PRO A 109 -10.76 5.49 -15.36
C PRO A 109 -11.21 4.63 -14.19
N TYR A 110 -10.94 5.06 -12.96
CA TYR A 110 -11.42 4.33 -11.79
C TYR A 110 -12.94 4.44 -11.63
N LEU A 111 -13.52 5.62 -11.87
CA LEU A 111 -14.97 5.80 -11.85
C LEU A 111 -15.66 4.84 -12.82
N GLN A 112 -15.16 4.73 -14.05
CA GLN A 112 -15.68 3.80 -15.06
C GLN A 112 -15.57 2.34 -14.60
N LEU A 113 -14.40 1.94 -14.08
CA LEU A 113 -14.19 0.60 -13.53
C LEU A 113 -15.15 0.30 -12.38
N LEU A 114 -15.29 1.23 -11.42
CA LEU A 114 -16.12 1.07 -10.24
C LEU A 114 -17.60 0.95 -10.61
N THR A 115 -18.09 1.82 -11.47
CA THR A 115 -19.51 1.82 -11.88
C THR A 115 -19.85 0.55 -12.65
N GLN A 116 -18.94 0.05 -13.49
CA GLN A 116 -19.11 -1.21 -14.20
C GLN A 116 -19.12 -2.42 -13.25
N GLN A 117 -18.18 -2.48 -12.29
CA GLN A 117 -17.97 -3.68 -11.47
C GLN A 117 -18.74 -3.69 -10.15
N ARG A 118 -19.10 -2.53 -9.60
CA ARG A 118 -19.78 -2.37 -8.29
C ARG A 118 -20.94 -1.37 -8.42
N PRO A 119 -22.01 -1.75 -9.13
CA PRO A 119 -23.12 -0.86 -9.47
C PRO A 119 -23.90 -0.34 -8.25
N HIS A 120 -23.72 -0.92 -7.07
CA HIS A 120 -24.37 -0.48 -5.83
C HIS A 120 -23.61 0.65 -5.10
N SER A 121 -22.47 1.11 -5.62
CA SER A 121 -21.66 2.13 -4.93
C SER A 121 -22.35 3.50 -4.96
N GLU A 122 -22.26 4.28 -3.88
CA GLU A 122 -22.59 5.70 -3.85
C GLU A 122 -21.30 6.51 -4.02
N VAL A 123 -21.13 7.22 -5.12
CA VAL A 123 -19.85 7.82 -5.51
C VAL A 123 -19.88 9.34 -5.37
N LEU A 124 -18.83 9.88 -4.75
CA LEU A 124 -18.54 11.31 -4.69
C LEU A 124 -17.15 11.55 -5.30
N LEU A 125 -17.03 12.49 -6.22
CA LEU A 125 -15.73 12.88 -6.76
C LEU A 125 -14.98 13.71 -5.72
N GLY A 126 -13.79 13.26 -5.33
CA GLY A 126 -12.94 13.89 -4.31
C GLY A 126 -12.03 15.00 -4.83
N LYS A 127 -12.04 15.23 -6.14
CA LYS A 127 -11.35 16.35 -6.80
C LYS A 127 -12.15 16.81 -8.02
N PRO A 128 -12.02 18.07 -8.45
CA PRO A 128 -12.57 18.51 -9.71
C PRO A 128 -12.04 17.67 -10.88
N LEU A 129 -12.96 17.21 -11.73
CA LEU A 129 -12.68 16.63 -13.03
C LEU A 129 -13.17 17.58 -14.12
N PRO A 130 -12.44 17.74 -15.24
CA PRO A 130 -12.90 18.60 -16.34
C PRO A 130 -14.28 18.19 -16.84
N VAL A 131 -15.10 19.15 -17.30
CA VAL A 131 -16.42 18.87 -17.88
C VAL A 131 -16.35 17.84 -19.01
N ALA A 132 -15.26 17.82 -19.79
CA ALA A 132 -15.00 16.82 -20.82
C ALA A 132 -14.90 15.38 -20.26
N ALA A 133 -14.43 15.20 -19.02
CA ALA A 133 -14.39 13.90 -18.37
C ALA A 133 -15.79 13.41 -18.00
N ALA A 134 -16.67 14.31 -17.55
CA ALA A 134 -18.08 13.99 -17.32
C ALA A 134 -18.79 13.65 -18.63
N ALA A 135 -18.58 14.43 -19.69
CA ALA A 135 -19.13 14.14 -21.01
C ALA A 135 -18.68 12.76 -21.53
N SER A 136 -17.39 12.43 -21.39
CA SER A 136 -16.84 11.13 -21.77
C SER A 136 -17.45 9.98 -20.96
N PHE A 137 -17.65 10.16 -19.65
CA PHE A 137 -18.33 9.17 -18.81
C PHE A 137 -19.76 8.89 -19.30
N TYR A 138 -20.55 9.92 -19.63
CA TYR A 138 -21.92 9.73 -20.09
C TYR A 138 -22.04 9.26 -21.55
N ALA A 139 -21.03 9.52 -22.39
CA ALA A 139 -20.96 8.96 -23.75
C ALA A 139 -20.73 7.44 -23.75
N GLN A 140 -20.18 6.91 -22.66
CA GLN A 140 -19.90 5.48 -22.46
C GLN A 140 -20.53 5.01 -21.15
N PRO A 141 -21.87 4.97 -21.07
CA PRO A 141 -22.56 4.58 -19.86
C PRO A 141 -22.15 3.16 -19.46
N ALA A 142 -22.02 2.92 -18.16
CA ALA A 142 -21.80 1.58 -17.65
C ALA A 142 -22.94 0.66 -18.12
N THR A 143 -22.59 -0.55 -18.56
CA THR A 143 -23.59 -1.57 -18.92
C THR A 143 -24.09 -2.35 -17.69
N SER A 144 -23.60 -1.97 -16.51
CA SER A 144 -24.09 -2.44 -15.21
C SER A 144 -25.38 -1.71 -14.82
N GLY A 145 -26.02 -2.13 -13.73
CA GLY A 145 -27.19 -1.46 -13.16
C GLY A 145 -26.89 -0.17 -12.39
N PHE A 146 -25.77 0.51 -12.65
CA PHE A 146 -25.39 1.74 -11.95
C PHE A 146 -26.20 2.94 -12.46
N ASP A 147 -26.94 3.61 -11.57
CA ASP A 147 -27.70 4.82 -11.90
C ASP A 147 -26.92 6.08 -11.50
N ALA A 148 -26.21 6.66 -12.47
CA ALA A 148 -25.43 7.86 -12.26
C ALA A 148 -26.27 9.07 -11.79
N SER A 149 -27.56 9.14 -12.13
CA SER A 149 -28.42 10.25 -11.71
C SER A 149 -28.68 10.28 -10.20
N ARG A 150 -28.59 9.11 -9.55
CA ARG A 150 -28.84 8.95 -8.09
C ARG A 150 -27.56 8.72 -7.31
N GLN A 151 -26.61 8.01 -7.91
CA GLN A 151 -25.47 7.46 -7.20
C GLN A 151 -24.18 8.24 -7.42
N LEU A 152 -24.11 9.17 -8.38
CA LEU A 152 -22.88 9.88 -8.72
C LEU A 152 -22.98 11.38 -8.44
N GLN A 153 -22.15 11.86 -7.53
CA GLN A 153 -21.99 13.29 -7.22
C GLN A 153 -20.71 13.80 -7.86
N TRP A 154 -20.87 14.56 -8.94
CA TRP A 154 -19.78 15.18 -9.67
C TRP A 154 -19.21 16.38 -8.94
N LEU A 155 -17.90 16.55 -9.06
CA LEU A 155 -17.18 17.78 -8.80
C LEU A 155 -16.53 18.16 -10.13
N ILE A 156 -17.06 19.17 -10.81
CA ILE A 156 -16.67 19.54 -12.18
C ILE A 156 -15.84 20.83 -12.15
N ASP A 157 -14.77 20.82 -12.94
CA ASP A 157 -14.01 22.00 -13.35
C ASP A 157 -14.37 22.37 -14.80
N THR A 158 -14.32 23.66 -15.13
CA THR A 158 -14.78 24.23 -16.41
C THR A 158 -13.93 23.78 -17.59
#